data_AF-A0A915MX08-F1
#
_entry.id   AF-A0A915MX08-F1
#
_cell.length_a   1.000
_cell.length_b   1.000
_cell.length_c   1.000
_cell.angle_alpha   90.00
_cell.angle_beta   90.00
_cell.angle_gamma   90.00
#
_symmetry.space_group_name_H-M   'P 1'
#
loop_
_entity.id
_entity.type
_entity.pdbx_description
1 polymer ?
#
loop_
_entity_poly.entity_id
_entity_poly.type
_entity_poly.pdbx_seq_one_letter_code
_entity_poly.pdbx_strand_id
1 'polypeptide(L)'
;MSQAKQDSLTISRLPPSSVAEKIEILDPDGYKSDQTMLTIVLHEEDHTIGNALKHIICQMLVILIFGSNVYLGVEFCGYNIPHPLEDKILIRIQTEKGYSAGDILCRGLEDLHTMQAFRISIKEYFTRLAYDYSASVKDLSLDVREKPFKSIASISLIFGLTFAYHKNPGERELRNKLANLRQKMILIPVTIHSKKADNCLEKYTKLLNEKRLDFVNFWFIALLVERDYNPNVANDRITRQWPWIDLWRNCFDFGICGRFWMLENSFNDCDICEEEFL
;
A
#
# COMPACT_ATOMS: atom_id res chain seq x y z
N MET A 1 -24.37 -62.22 9.92
CA MET A 1 -24.09 -60.77 9.72
C MET A 1 -25.39 -59.96 9.51
N SER A 2 -26.41 -60.15 10.35
CA SER A 2 -27.74 -59.51 10.14
C SER A 2 -28.26 -58.74 11.36
N GLN A 3 -27.90 -59.11 12.60
CA GLN A 3 -28.42 -58.43 13.80
C GLN A 3 -27.66 -57.14 14.19
N ALA A 4 -26.36 -57.02 13.90
CA ALA A 4 -25.59 -55.81 14.23
C ALA A 4 -25.93 -54.57 13.36
N LYS A 5 -26.72 -54.75 12.28
CA LYS A 5 -27.13 -53.66 11.37
C LYS A 5 -28.53 -53.12 11.69
N GLN A 6 -29.22 -53.71 12.66
CA GLN A 6 -30.59 -53.33 13.04
C GLN A 6 -30.60 -52.47 14.33
N ASP A 7 -29.59 -52.64 15.19
CA ASP A 7 -29.44 -51.82 16.40
C ASP A 7 -28.98 -50.38 16.08
N SER A 8 -28.27 -50.16 14.98
CA SER A 8 -27.81 -48.83 14.53
C SER A 8 -28.93 -47.97 13.92
N LEU A 9 -30.07 -48.56 13.55
CA LEU A 9 -31.24 -47.84 13.04
C LEU A 9 -32.30 -47.56 14.11
N THR A 10 -32.14 -48.13 15.32
CA THR A 10 -33.13 -48.04 16.41
C THR A 10 -32.84 -46.88 17.39
N ILE A 11 -31.73 -46.15 17.22
CA ILE A 11 -31.42 -44.94 18.03
C ILE A 11 -32.18 -43.67 17.50
N SER A 12 -32.89 -43.77 16.37
CA SER A 12 -33.53 -42.61 15.71
C SER A 12 -34.98 -42.31 16.13
N ARG A 13 -35.51 -42.98 17.16
CA ARG A 13 -36.88 -42.70 17.65
C ARG A 13 -36.86 -42.17 19.08
N LEU A 14 -36.41 -40.92 19.22
CA LEU A 14 -36.81 -40.06 20.34
C LEU A 14 -38.32 -39.78 20.23
N PRO A 15 -39.05 -39.68 21.36
CA PRO A 15 -40.50 -39.57 21.38
C PRO A 15 -40.99 -38.28 20.70
N PRO A 16 -42.23 -38.27 20.15
CA PRO A 16 -42.80 -37.11 19.48
C PRO A 16 -43.34 -36.14 20.54
N SER A 17 -42.48 -35.26 21.03
CA SER A 17 -42.91 -34.08 21.78
C SER A 17 -41.98 -32.92 21.47
N SER A 18 -42.56 -31.85 20.92
CA SER A 18 -41.97 -30.56 20.55
C SER A 18 -41.03 -30.57 19.34
N VAL A 19 -41.41 -29.79 18.32
CA VAL A 19 -40.46 -29.22 17.35
C VAL A 19 -39.42 -28.49 18.19
N ALA A 20 -38.18 -28.98 18.25
CA ALA A 20 -37.14 -28.35 19.04
C ALA A 20 -36.90 -26.94 18.49
N GLU A 21 -37.22 -25.93 19.28
CA GLU A 21 -37.04 -24.54 18.93
C GLU A 21 -35.53 -24.29 18.73
N LYS A 22 -35.12 -23.68 17.62
CA LYS A 22 -33.70 -23.44 17.29
C LYS A 22 -32.97 -22.65 18.39
N ILE A 23 -33.73 -21.84 19.12
CA ILE A 23 -33.28 -21.01 20.23
C ILE A 23 -34.16 -21.35 21.44
N GLU A 24 -33.54 -21.69 22.56
CA GLU A 24 -34.22 -21.95 23.83
C GLU A 24 -33.65 -21.03 24.91
N ILE A 25 -34.52 -20.36 25.68
CA ILE A 25 -34.09 -19.55 26.83
C ILE A 25 -34.01 -20.47 28.05
N LEU A 26 -32.83 -20.60 28.66
CA LEU A 26 -32.60 -21.56 29.74
C LEU A 26 -33.37 -21.20 31.03
N ASP A 27 -33.50 -19.89 31.31
CA ASP A 27 -34.21 -19.37 32.48
C ASP A 27 -35.21 -18.27 32.08
N PRO A 28 -36.41 -18.64 31.61
CA PRO A 28 -37.41 -17.69 31.15
C PRO A 28 -38.03 -16.89 32.31
N ASP A 29 -38.05 -17.42 33.52
CA ASP A 29 -38.61 -16.72 34.69
C ASP A 29 -37.58 -15.74 35.29
N GLY A 30 -36.30 -16.11 35.26
CA GLY A 30 -35.19 -15.20 35.54
C GLY A 30 -35.15 -14.00 34.60
N TYR A 31 -35.31 -14.22 33.28
CA TYR A 31 -35.35 -13.14 32.30
C TYR A 31 -36.55 -12.19 32.45
N LYS A 32 -37.71 -12.71 32.87
CA LYS A 32 -38.88 -11.86 33.18
C LYS A 32 -38.65 -10.97 34.40
N SER A 33 -37.89 -11.46 35.38
CA SER A 33 -37.55 -10.72 36.59
C SER A 33 -36.43 -9.69 36.35
N ASP A 34 -35.44 -10.05 35.54
CA ASP A 34 -34.28 -9.24 35.22
C ASP A 34 -33.93 -9.36 33.72
N GLN A 35 -34.30 -8.34 32.95
CA GLN A 35 -34.04 -8.30 31.50
C GLN A 35 -32.58 -8.04 31.15
N THR A 36 -31.72 -7.75 32.14
CA THR A 36 -30.30 -7.47 31.93
C THR A 36 -29.46 -8.73 31.72
N MET A 37 -29.98 -9.90 32.10
CA MET A 37 -29.28 -11.17 31.95
C MET A 37 -30.06 -12.14 31.08
N LEU A 38 -29.42 -12.62 30.02
CA LEU A 38 -30.00 -13.60 29.11
C LEU A 38 -29.01 -14.75 28.89
N THR A 39 -29.49 -15.99 29.08
CA THR A 39 -28.75 -17.19 28.71
C THR A 39 -29.61 -18.01 27.74
N ILE A 40 -29.13 -18.15 26.51
CA ILE A 40 -29.79 -18.92 25.45
C ILE A 40 -29.00 -20.18 25.11
N VAL A 41 -29.73 -21.21 24.69
CA VAL A 41 -29.20 -22.42 24.08
C VAL A 41 -29.54 -22.36 22.59
N LEU A 42 -28.52 -22.42 21.75
CA LEU A 42 -28.68 -22.56 20.31
C LEU A 42 -28.42 -24.02 19.96
N HIS A 43 -29.42 -24.68 19.39
CA HIS A 43 -29.33 -26.08 18.95
C HIS A 43 -28.81 -26.16 17.51
N GLU A 44 -28.08 -27.23 17.19
CA GLU A 44 -27.45 -27.48 15.89
C GLU A 44 -26.51 -26.34 15.44
N GLU A 45 -25.75 -25.76 16.37
CA GLU A 45 -24.80 -24.68 16.10
C GLU A 45 -23.48 -24.95 16.79
N ASP A 46 -22.39 -24.36 16.27
CA ASP A 46 -21.03 -24.64 16.71
C ASP A 46 -20.23 -23.36 17.04
N HIS A 47 -18.90 -23.52 17.20
CA HIS A 47 -17.98 -22.40 17.44
C HIS A 47 -18.03 -21.32 16.36
N THR A 48 -18.48 -21.61 15.14
CA THR A 48 -18.47 -20.68 14.01
C THR A 48 -19.42 -19.51 14.29
N ILE A 49 -20.69 -19.81 14.59
CA ILE A 49 -21.66 -18.77 14.95
C ILE A 49 -21.41 -18.22 16.35
N GLY A 50 -20.98 -19.07 17.30
CA GLY A 50 -20.69 -18.67 18.67
C GLY A 50 -19.57 -17.63 18.76
N ASN A 51 -18.44 -17.85 18.07
CA ASN A 51 -17.35 -16.88 18.00
C ASN A 51 -17.75 -15.62 17.23
N ALA A 52 -18.46 -15.75 16.11
CA ALA A 52 -18.87 -14.61 15.29
C ALA A 52 -19.79 -13.68 16.07
N LEU A 53 -20.84 -14.23 16.69
CA LEU A 53 -21.81 -13.47 17.46
C LEU A 53 -21.18 -12.87 18.73
N LYS A 54 -20.34 -13.64 19.45
CA LYS A 54 -19.55 -13.10 20.58
C LYS A 54 -18.70 -11.92 20.14
N HIS A 55 -17.99 -12.01 19.00
CA HIS A 55 -17.13 -10.94 18.53
C HIS A 55 -17.92 -9.66 18.21
N ILE A 56 -19.06 -9.78 17.55
CA ILE A 56 -19.92 -8.64 17.20
C ILE A 56 -20.44 -7.98 18.48
N ILE A 57 -21.02 -8.76 19.40
CA ILE A 57 -21.58 -8.23 20.66
C ILE A 57 -20.47 -7.62 21.54
N CYS A 58 -19.29 -8.25 21.61
CA CYS A 58 -18.12 -7.67 22.29
C CYS A 58 -17.50 -6.47 21.57
N GLN A 59 -17.76 -6.23 20.28
CA GLN A 59 -17.35 -4.99 19.61
C GLN A 59 -18.34 -3.86 19.87
N MET A 60 -19.64 -4.17 19.94
CA MET A 60 -20.67 -3.21 20.37
C MET A 60 -20.39 -2.68 21.79
N LEU A 61 -19.77 -3.51 22.65
CA LEU A 61 -19.23 -3.13 23.96
C LEU A 61 -18.10 -2.07 23.89
N VAL A 62 -17.25 -2.06 22.85
CA VAL A 62 -16.02 -1.25 22.78
C VAL A 62 -16.25 0.14 22.17
N ILE A 63 -17.34 0.34 21.44
CA ILE A 63 -17.69 1.64 20.83
C ILE A 63 -18.00 2.72 21.91
N LEU A 64 -18.10 2.32 23.19
CA LEU A 64 -18.23 3.18 24.37
C LEU A 64 -17.11 4.23 24.54
N ILE A 65 -15.93 4.03 23.93
CA ILE A 65 -14.74 4.85 24.22
C ILE A 65 -14.56 6.03 23.23
N PHE A 66 -15.28 6.06 22.10
CA PHE A 66 -15.11 7.08 21.05
C PHE A 66 -16.41 7.80 20.66
N GLY A 67 -16.98 8.57 21.59
CA GLY A 67 -17.57 9.90 21.33
C GLY A 67 -18.76 10.08 20.38
N SER A 68 -19.44 9.03 19.89
CA SER A 68 -20.69 9.17 19.10
C SER A 68 -21.82 8.29 19.63
N ASN A 69 -23.01 8.89 19.71
CA ASN A 69 -24.07 8.61 20.66
C ASN A 69 -25.05 7.49 20.23
N VAL A 70 -24.62 6.22 20.29
CA VAL A 70 -25.53 5.05 20.33
C VAL A 70 -24.91 3.97 21.20
N TYR A 71 -25.26 3.97 22.49
CA TYR A 71 -24.73 3.02 23.48
C TYR A 71 -25.59 1.77 23.57
N LEU A 72 -24.93 0.63 23.72
CA LEU A 72 -25.53 -0.59 24.21
C LEU A 72 -24.64 -1.11 25.33
N GLY A 73 -25.05 -0.87 26.57
CA GLY A 73 -24.31 -1.24 27.78
C GLY A 73 -24.27 -2.75 27.94
N VAL A 74 -23.41 -3.44 27.19
CA VAL A 74 -23.05 -4.82 27.45
C VAL A 74 -22.01 -4.81 28.57
N GLU A 75 -22.06 -5.74 29.52
CA GLU A 75 -20.99 -5.95 30.52
C GLU A 75 -20.21 -7.22 30.22
N PHE A 76 -20.91 -8.25 29.73
CA PHE A 76 -20.33 -9.54 29.45
C PHE A 76 -21.05 -10.23 28.29
N CYS A 77 -20.28 -10.84 27.40
CA CYS A 77 -20.77 -11.77 26.41
C CYS A 77 -19.80 -12.95 26.29
N GLY A 78 -20.31 -14.16 26.48
CA GLY A 78 -19.53 -15.39 26.36
C GLY A 78 -20.39 -16.50 25.79
N TYR A 79 -19.74 -17.48 25.16
CA TYR A 79 -20.39 -18.73 24.80
C TYR A 79 -19.58 -19.92 25.34
N ASN A 80 -20.26 -21.03 25.57
CA ASN A 80 -19.65 -22.27 25.98
C ASN A 80 -20.31 -23.45 25.26
N ILE A 81 -19.52 -24.49 25.00
CA ILE A 81 -20.03 -25.77 24.49
C ILE A 81 -20.15 -26.71 25.70
N PRO A 82 -21.35 -27.18 26.05
CA PRO A 82 -21.57 -28.00 27.24
C PRO A 82 -20.87 -29.36 27.08
N HIS A 83 -20.92 -29.92 25.88
CA HIS A 83 -20.22 -31.16 25.53
C HIS A 83 -19.91 -31.19 24.03
N PRO A 84 -18.68 -31.57 23.59
CA PRO A 84 -18.27 -31.54 22.17
C PRO A 84 -18.99 -32.56 21.27
N LEU A 85 -19.73 -33.51 21.84
CA LEU A 85 -20.57 -34.46 21.10
C LEU A 85 -22.03 -33.99 20.94
N GLU A 86 -22.41 -32.90 21.60
CA GLU A 86 -23.72 -32.30 21.46
C GLU A 86 -23.58 -31.05 20.59
N ASP A 87 -24.33 -30.99 19.50
CA ASP A 87 -24.36 -29.84 18.62
C ASP A 87 -25.22 -28.73 19.24
N LYS A 88 -24.77 -28.17 20.36
CA LYS A 88 -25.46 -27.09 21.09
C LYS A 88 -24.44 -26.13 21.68
N ILE A 89 -24.73 -24.84 21.63
CA ILE A 89 -23.93 -23.81 22.30
C ILE A 89 -24.80 -23.01 23.28
N LEU A 90 -24.23 -22.68 24.43
CA LEU A 90 -24.85 -21.76 25.38
C LEU A 90 -24.22 -20.39 25.22
N ILE A 91 -25.03 -19.36 24.99
CA ILE A 91 -24.57 -17.97 24.94
C ILE A 91 -25.15 -17.22 26.14
N ARG A 92 -24.29 -16.54 26.87
CA ARG A 92 -24.65 -15.70 28.01
C ARG A 92 -24.30 -14.25 27.71
N ILE A 93 -25.30 -13.39 27.81
CA ILE A 93 -25.18 -11.94 27.64
C ILE A 93 -25.62 -11.29 28.95
N GLN A 94 -24.83 -10.33 29.43
CA GLN A 94 -25.15 -9.48 30.57
C GLN A 94 -25.00 -8.03 30.16
N THR A 95 -25.93 -7.20 30.59
CA THR A 95 -26.02 -5.78 30.23
C THR A 95 -26.11 -4.90 31.47
N GLU A 96 -25.78 -3.63 31.30
CA GLU A 96 -25.97 -2.60 32.30
C GLU A 96 -27.47 -2.29 32.48
N LYS A 97 -27.81 -1.80 33.67
CA LYS A 97 -29.18 -1.44 34.03
C LYS A 97 -29.77 -0.44 33.03
N GLY A 98 -30.88 -0.83 32.40
CA GLY A 98 -31.61 0.00 31.43
C GLY A 98 -31.57 -0.53 30.00
N TYR A 99 -30.74 -1.53 29.70
CA TYR A 99 -30.69 -2.19 28.39
C TYR A 99 -31.15 -3.65 28.48
N SER A 100 -32.06 -4.06 27.60
CA SER A 100 -32.53 -5.45 27.50
C SER A 100 -31.52 -6.32 26.76
N ALA A 101 -31.09 -7.43 27.35
CA ALA A 101 -30.15 -8.37 26.73
C ALA A 101 -30.72 -9.03 25.46
N GLY A 102 -32.05 -9.16 25.36
CA GLY A 102 -32.71 -9.68 24.16
C GLY A 102 -32.58 -8.75 22.95
N ASP A 103 -32.69 -7.44 23.15
CA ASP A 103 -32.54 -6.46 22.06
C ASP A 103 -31.12 -6.44 21.51
N ILE A 104 -30.12 -6.65 22.39
CA ILE A 104 -28.72 -6.78 21.99
C ILE A 104 -28.49 -7.99 21.12
N LEU A 105 -29.06 -9.12 21.52
CA LEU A 105 -28.95 -10.36 20.75
C LEU A 105 -29.55 -10.18 19.34
N CYS A 106 -30.74 -9.58 19.24
CA CYS A 106 -31.39 -9.30 17.95
C CYS A 106 -30.52 -8.40 17.06
N ARG A 107 -29.99 -7.29 17.62
CA ARG A 107 -29.07 -6.41 16.88
C ARG A 107 -27.79 -7.11 16.44
N GLY A 108 -27.19 -7.93 17.31
CA GLY A 108 -25.99 -8.70 16.98
C GLY A 108 -26.23 -9.70 15.84
N LEU A 109 -27.42 -10.28 15.77
CA LEU A 109 -27.83 -11.16 14.66
C LEU A 109 -28.08 -10.38 13.35
N GLU A 110 -28.70 -9.20 13.42
CA GLU A 110 -28.88 -8.30 12.26
C GLU A 110 -27.53 -7.82 11.69
N ASP A 111 -26.58 -7.47 12.56
CA ASP A 111 -25.23 -7.08 12.16
C ASP A 111 -24.48 -8.25 11.53
N LEU A 112 -24.62 -9.47 12.07
CA LEU A 112 -24.02 -10.68 11.50
C LEU A 112 -24.57 -10.97 10.10
N HIS A 113 -25.88 -10.84 9.90
CA HIS A 113 -26.51 -10.97 8.58
C HIS A 113 -25.98 -9.92 7.59
N THR A 114 -25.84 -8.68 8.05
CA THR A 114 -25.30 -7.57 7.24
C THR A 114 -23.84 -7.82 6.84
N MET A 115 -23.00 -8.31 7.76
CA MET A 115 -21.61 -8.70 7.46
C MET A 115 -21.53 -9.83 6.43
N GLN A 116 -22.44 -10.81 6.51
CA GLN A 116 -22.51 -11.88 5.52
C GLN A 116 -22.89 -11.36 4.14
N ALA A 117 -23.86 -10.46 4.05
CA ALA A 117 -24.24 -9.79 2.79
C ALA A 117 -23.06 -8.98 2.21
N PHE A 118 -22.35 -8.23 3.06
CA PHE A 118 -21.16 -7.48 2.66
C PHE A 118 -20.05 -8.40 2.12
N ARG A 119 -19.81 -9.53 2.77
CA ARG A 119 -18.84 -10.55 2.30
C ARG A 119 -19.21 -11.11 0.92
N ILE A 120 -20.49 -11.33 0.63
CA ILE A 120 -20.96 -11.76 -0.69
C ILE A 120 -20.66 -10.66 -1.72
N SER A 121 -20.99 -9.41 -1.40
CA SER A 121 -20.73 -8.26 -2.28
C SER A 121 -19.24 -8.09 -2.60
N ILE A 122 -18.35 -8.24 -1.62
CA ILE A 122 -16.89 -8.20 -1.84
C ILE A 122 -16.45 -9.30 -2.81
N LYS A 123 -16.95 -10.53 -2.63
CA LYS A 123 -16.61 -11.64 -3.52
C LYS A 123 -17.05 -11.37 -4.96
N GLU A 124 -18.26 -10.85 -5.13
CA GLU A 124 -18.76 -10.45 -6.46
C GLU A 124 -17.90 -9.33 -7.06
N TYR A 125 -17.53 -8.32 -6.28
CA TYR A 125 -16.66 -7.23 -6.72
C TYR A 125 -15.32 -7.76 -7.23
N PHE A 126 -14.63 -8.62 -6.47
CA PHE A 126 -13.36 -9.20 -6.91
C PHE A 126 -13.52 -10.10 -8.15
N THR A 127 -14.63 -10.82 -8.26
CA THR A 127 -14.92 -11.67 -9.42
C THR A 127 -15.12 -10.82 -10.67
N ARG A 128 -15.88 -9.72 -10.56
CA ARG A 128 -16.08 -8.74 -11.64
C ARG A 128 -14.77 -8.04 -12.02
N LEU A 129 -14.00 -7.59 -11.04
CA LEU A 129 -12.69 -6.97 -11.26
C LEU A 129 -11.74 -7.91 -12.01
N ALA A 130 -11.69 -9.18 -11.63
CA ALA A 130 -10.88 -10.18 -12.31
C ALA A 130 -11.36 -10.42 -13.76
N TYR A 131 -12.67 -10.47 -13.96
CA TYR A 131 -13.27 -10.59 -15.29
C TYR A 131 -12.90 -9.39 -16.19
N ASP A 132 -13.10 -8.16 -15.70
CA ASP A 132 -12.83 -6.92 -16.44
C ASP A 132 -11.34 -6.79 -16.80
N TYR A 133 -10.44 -7.16 -15.89
CA TYR A 133 -9.00 -7.18 -16.17
C TYR A 133 -8.65 -8.24 -17.22
N SER A 134 -9.23 -9.44 -17.13
CA SER A 134 -9.00 -10.50 -18.11
C SER A 134 -9.52 -10.13 -19.51
N ALA A 135 -10.64 -9.41 -19.58
CA ALA A 135 -11.19 -8.87 -20.81
C ALA A 135 -10.27 -7.79 -21.39
N SER A 136 -9.80 -6.86 -20.55
CA SER A 136 -8.85 -5.81 -20.95
C SER A 136 -7.56 -6.39 -21.55
N VAL A 137 -7.04 -7.50 -21.00
CA VAL A 137 -5.87 -8.19 -21.57
C VAL A 137 -6.18 -8.82 -22.94
N LYS A 138 -7.37 -9.38 -23.13
CA LYS A 138 -7.81 -9.91 -24.44
C LYS A 138 -7.93 -8.78 -25.46
N ASP A 139 -8.50 -7.65 -25.07
CA ASP A 139 -8.66 -6.47 -25.93
C ASP A 139 -7.31 -5.86 -26.32
N LEU A 140 -6.35 -5.79 -25.38
CA LEU A 140 -4.97 -5.39 -25.68
C LEU A 140 -4.32 -6.33 -26.71
N SER A 141 -4.51 -7.65 -26.57
CA SER A 141 -3.98 -8.63 -27.53
C SER A 141 -4.57 -8.44 -28.92
N LEU A 142 -5.88 -8.15 -29.01
CA LEU A 142 -6.55 -7.85 -30.27
C LEU A 142 -6.04 -6.54 -30.88
N ASP A 143 -5.88 -5.46 -30.11
CA ASP A 143 -5.39 -4.17 -30.65
C ASP A 143 -3.93 -4.25 -31.12
N VAL A 144 -3.08 -5.04 -30.42
CA VAL A 144 -1.71 -5.34 -30.88
C VAL A 144 -1.73 -6.07 -32.23
N ARG A 145 -2.66 -7.01 -32.42
CA ARG A 145 -2.82 -7.75 -33.68
C ARG A 145 -3.37 -6.87 -34.80
N GLU A 146 -4.30 -5.98 -34.51
CA GLU A 146 -4.88 -5.07 -35.50
C GLU A 146 -3.91 -3.97 -35.94
N LYS A 147 -3.14 -3.40 -34.99
CA LYS A 147 -2.28 -2.24 -35.22
C LYS A 147 -0.87 -2.47 -34.64
N PRO A 148 -0.05 -3.33 -35.27
CA PRO A 148 1.25 -3.70 -34.75
C PRO A 148 2.21 -2.50 -34.69
N PHE A 149 2.25 -1.65 -35.72
CA PHE A 149 3.18 -0.51 -35.75
C PHE A 149 2.90 0.54 -34.66
N LYS A 150 1.62 0.86 -34.40
CA LYS A 150 1.27 1.80 -33.33
C LYS A 150 1.60 1.23 -31.95
N SER A 151 1.29 -0.05 -31.73
CA SER A 151 1.60 -0.74 -30.48
C SER A 151 3.11 -0.82 -30.23
N ILE A 152 3.91 -1.16 -31.24
CA ILE A 152 5.37 -1.17 -31.17
C ILE A 152 5.91 0.22 -30.81
N ALA A 153 5.39 1.29 -31.43
CA ALA A 153 5.81 2.66 -31.11
C ALA A 153 5.50 3.02 -29.64
N SER A 154 4.31 2.68 -29.15
CA SER A 154 3.92 2.91 -27.75
C SER A 154 4.74 2.10 -26.75
N ILE A 155 4.96 0.81 -27.01
CA ILE A 155 5.78 -0.07 -26.16
C ILE A 155 7.23 0.42 -26.15
N SER A 156 7.77 0.77 -27.31
CA SER A 156 9.13 1.33 -27.44
C SER A 156 9.27 2.63 -26.63
N LEU A 157 8.27 3.50 -26.67
CA LEU A 157 8.26 4.74 -25.87
C LEU A 157 8.27 4.43 -24.36
N ILE A 158 7.37 3.56 -23.89
CA ILE A 158 7.30 3.19 -22.47
C ILE A 158 8.61 2.54 -22.01
N PHE A 159 9.16 1.63 -22.82
CA PHE A 159 10.44 0.98 -22.55
C PHE A 159 11.58 2.00 -22.50
N GLY A 160 11.66 2.92 -23.46
CA GLY A 160 12.66 3.98 -23.52
C GLY A 160 12.58 4.92 -22.31
N LEU A 161 11.39 5.33 -21.91
CA LEU A 161 11.17 6.14 -20.70
C LEU A 161 11.57 5.38 -19.44
N THR A 162 11.18 4.12 -19.32
CA THR A 162 11.55 3.25 -18.18
C THR A 162 13.06 3.08 -18.10
N PHE A 163 13.72 2.86 -19.24
CA PHE A 163 15.18 2.77 -19.34
C PHE A 163 15.86 4.07 -18.92
N ALA A 164 15.38 5.22 -19.43
CA ALA A 164 15.90 6.53 -19.08
C ALA A 164 15.73 6.84 -17.59
N TYR A 165 14.60 6.46 -16.99
CA TYR A 165 14.35 6.61 -15.55
C TYR A 165 15.35 5.80 -14.72
N HIS A 166 15.55 4.53 -15.08
CA HIS A 166 16.49 3.66 -14.36
C HIS A 166 17.96 4.04 -14.57
N LYS A 167 18.30 4.67 -15.69
CA LYS A 167 19.66 5.14 -16.00
C LYS A 167 19.84 6.62 -15.71
N ASN A 168 18.91 7.29 -15.04
CA ASN A 168 19.05 8.69 -14.73
C ASN A 168 20.19 8.91 -13.72
N PRO A 169 21.28 9.64 -14.07
CA PRO A 169 22.44 9.75 -13.19
C PRO A 169 22.12 10.54 -11.94
N GLY A 170 22.69 10.19 -10.80
CA GLY A 170 22.51 10.91 -9.53
C GLY A 170 23.71 11.79 -9.14
N GLU A 171 23.55 12.60 -8.09
CA GLU A 171 24.64 13.46 -7.56
C GLU A 171 25.90 12.66 -7.18
N ARG A 172 25.74 11.47 -6.59
CA ARG A 172 26.86 10.59 -6.23
C ARG A 172 27.64 10.14 -7.45
N GLU A 173 26.94 9.84 -8.54
CA GLU A 173 27.56 9.38 -9.78
C GLU A 173 28.36 10.51 -10.44
N LEU A 174 27.84 11.74 -10.41
CA LEU A 174 28.57 12.94 -10.83
C LEU A 174 29.89 13.08 -10.06
N ARG A 175 29.84 12.99 -8.72
CA ARG A 175 31.02 13.12 -7.87
C ARG A 175 32.06 12.05 -8.16
N ASN A 176 31.61 10.80 -8.35
CA ASN A 176 32.49 9.69 -8.73
C ASN A 176 33.12 9.91 -10.10
N LYS A 177 32.35 10.37 -11.09
CA LYS A 177 32.87 10.71 -12.42
C LYS A 177 33.90 11.82 -12.38
N LEU A 178 33.62 12.92 -11.65
CA LEU A 178 34.57 14.01 -11.47
C LEU A 178 35.87 13.53 -10.82
N ALA A 179 35.80 12.63 -9.84
CA ALA A 179 36.99 12.03 -9.23
C ALA A 179 37.81 11.22 -10.26
N ASN A 180 37.14 10.36 -11.05
CA ASN A 180 37.80 9.57 -12.09
C ASN A 180 38.43 10.45 -13.18
N LEU A 181 37.74 11.52 -13.60
CA LEU A 181 38.24 12.46 -14.60
C LEU A 181 39.44 13.25 -14.08
N ARG A 182 39.43 13.68 -12.81
CA ARG A 182 40.60 14.29 -12.17
C ARG A 182 41.78 13.34 -12.13
N GLN A 183 41.55 12.06 -11.79
CA GLN A 183 42.60 11.06 -11.81
C GLN A 183 43.16 10.88 -13.23
N LYS A 184 42.31 10.86 -14.26
CA LYS A 184 42.75 10.81 -15.66
C LYS A 184 43.64 12.00 -16.02
N MET A 185 43.26 13.22 -15.63
CA MET A 185 44.05 14.43 -15.87
C MET A 185 45.40 14.37 -15.14
N ILE A 186 45.46 13.90 -13.90
CA ILE A 186 46.74 13.76 -13.18
C ILE A 186 47.75 12.86 -13.91
N LEU A 187 47.28 11.88 -14.68
CA LEU A 187 48.15 10.99 -15.46
C LEU A 187 48.74 11.66 -16.71
N ILE A 188 48.12 12.74 -17.18
CA ILE A 188 48.52 13.47 -18.37
C ILE A 188 49.48 14.59 -17.95
N PRO A 189 50.63 14.78 -18.61
CA PRO A 189 51.50 15.91 -18.36
C PRO A 189 50.78 17.24 -18.58
N VAL A 190 51.01 18.19 -17.67
CA VAL A 190 50.38 19.52 -17.70
C VAL A 190 50.64 20.28 -19.01
N THR A 191 51.72 19.97 -19.73
CA THR A 191 52.06 20.60 -21.01
C THR A 191 51.08 20.24 -22.13
N ILE A 192 50.50 19.03 -22.11
CA ILE A 192 49.57 18.55 -23.16
C ILE A 192 48.10 18.55 -22.68
N HIS A 193 47.82 19.15 -21.53
CA HIS A 193 46.45 19.26 -21.03
C HIS A 193 45.59 20.14 -21.93
N SER A 194 44.37 19.68 -22.19
CA SER A 194 43.35 20.53 -22.79
C SER A 194 42.83 21.56 -21.78
N LYS A 195 42.99 22.84 -22.09
CA LYS A 195 42.42 23.94 -21.29
C LYS A 195 40.91 23.88 -21.12
N LYS A 196 40.20 23.31 -22.11
CA LYS A 196 38.75 23.09 -22.04
C LYS A 196 38.41 22.14 -20.88
N ALA A 197 39.15 21.04 -20.76
CA ALA A 197 38.95 20.05 -19.71
C ALA A 197 39.34 20.62 -18.32
N ASP A 198 40.45 21.36 -18.25
CA ASP A 198 40.90 22.01 -17.01
C ASP A 198 39.89 23.06 -16.51
N ASN A 199 39.46 23.98 -17.38
CA ASN A 199 38.45 24.99 -17.04
C ASN A 199 37.13 24.35 -16.61
N CYS A 200 36.76 23.24 -17.24
CA CYS A 200 35.59 22.46 -16.85
C CYS A 200 35.76 21.91 -15.42
N LEU A 201 36.85 21.17 -15.13
CA LEU A 201 37.10 20.67 -13.77
C LEU A 201 37.16 21.79 -12.74
N GLU A 202 37.82 22.90 -13.06
CA GLU A 202 37.90 24.06 -12.19
C GLU A 202 36.51 24.59 -11.87
N LYS A 203 35.65 24.78 -12.89
CA LYS A 203 34.27 25.23 -12.71
C LYS A 203 33.48 24.30 -11.79
N TYR A 204 33.46 22.99 -12.07
CA TYR A 204 32.73 22.02 -11.22
C TYR A 204 33.30 21.98 -9.79
N THR A 205 34.62 22.05 -9.64
CA THR A 205 35.29 22.05 -8.33
C THR A 205 34.91 23.29 -7.52
N LYS A 206 34.94 24.46 -8.15
CA LYS A 206 34.54 25.74 -7.54
C LYS A 206 33.09 25.69 -7.07
N LEU A 207 32.16 25.28 -7.93
CA LEU A 207 30.73 25.20 -7.59
C LEU A 207 30.43 24.20 -6.47
N LEU A 208 31.13 23.05 -6.45
CA LEU A 208 31.00 22.07 -5.38
C LEU A 208 31.57 22.58 -4.05
N ASN A 209 32.72 23.23 -4.06
CA ASN A 209 33.36 23.80 -2.87
C ASN A 209 32.52 24.93 -2.27
N GLU A 210 31.96 25.79 -3.12
CA GLU A 210 31.09 26.89 -2.72
C GLU A 210 29.67 26.44 -2.33
N LYS A 211 29.33 25.15 -2.50
CA LYS A 211 27.98 24.58 -2.34
C LYS A 211 26.90 25.30 -3.17
N ARG A 212 27.30 25.77 -4.35
CA ARG A 212 26.45 26.50 -5.31
C ARG A 212 25.97 25.63 -6.46
N LEU A 213 26.38 24.36 -6.50
CA LEU A 213 25.85 23.39 -7.46
C LEU A 213 24.55 22.77 -6.95
N ASP A 214 23.46 23.00 -7.66
CA ASP A 214 22.19 22.32 -7.42
C ASP A 214 21.96 21.19 -8.40
N PHE A 215 21.47 20.08 -7.83
CA PHE A 215 21.09 18.90 -8.58
C PHE A 215 19.56 18.81 -8.63
N VAL A 216 18.99 19.14 -9.79
CA VAL A 216 17.54 19.07 -10.00
C VAL A 216 17.23 17.81 -10.79
N ASN A 217 16.68 16.81 -10.10
CA ASN A 217 16.33 15.55 -10.72
C ASN A 217 14.90 15.58 -11.30
N PHE A 218 14.77 15.55 -12.62
CA PHE A 218 13.53 15.18 -13.29
C PHE A 218 13.56 13.69 -13.61
N TRP A 219 12.39 13.06 -13.75
CA TRP A 219 12.23 11.61 -13.83
C TRP A 219 13.23 10.94 -14.81
N PHE A 220 13.46 11.54 -15.97
CA PHE A 220 14.34 10.99 -17.02
C PHE A 220 15.61 11.81 -17.28
N ILE A 221 15.73 13.00 -16.65
CA ILE A 221 16.79 13.97 -16.93
C ILE A 221 17.23 14.61 -15.62
N ALA A 222 18.53 14.58 -15.35
CA ALA A 222 19.14 15.35 -14.28
C ALA A 222 19.60 16.70 -14.81
N LEU A 223 19.24 17.82 -14.17
CA LEU A 223 19.79 19.14 -14.50
C LEU A 223 20.76 19.60 -13.42
N LEU A 224 21.88 20.17 -13.85
CA LEU A 224 22.85 20.82 -12.99
C LEU A 224 22.68 22.33 -13.14
N VAL A 225 22.24 22.95 -12.06
CA VAL A 225 21.95 24.38 -12.01
C VAL A 225 22.98 25.07 -11.13
N GLU A 226 23.54 26.16 -11.65
CA GLU A 226 24.44 27.03 -10.91
C GLU A 226 23.63 28.03 -10.09
N ARG A 227 23.82 28.09 -8.77
CA ARG A 227 23.23 29.15 -7.94
C ARG A 227 24.16 30.35 -7.86
N ASP A 228 23.60 31.55 -7.76
CA ASP A 228 24.39 32.78 -7.54
C ASP A 228 25.05 32.82 -6.15
N TYR A 229 24.40 32.23 -5.13
CA TYR A 229 24.87 32.29 -3.73
C TYR A 229 24.76 30.93 -3.02
N ASN A 230 25.53 30.77 -1.93
CA ASN A 230 25.43 29.59 -1.07
C ASN A 230 24.15 29.69 -0.22
N PRO A 231 23.24 28.68 -0.28
CA PRO A 231 21.96 28.72 0.42
C PRO A 231 22.10 28.75 1.95
N ASN A 232 23.26 28.37 2.50
CA ASN A 232 23.48 28.37 3.95
C ASN A 232 23.89 29.74 4.51
N VAL A 233 24.29 30.68 3.65
CA VAL A 233 24.88 31.97 4.07
C VAL A 233 23.97 33.14 3.73
N ALA A 234 23.35 33.14 2.55
CA ALA A 234 22.52 34.24 2.08
C ALA A 234 21.02 33.92 2.22
N ASN A 235 20.23 34.89 2.70
CA ASN A 235 18.77 34.84 2.64
C ASN A 235 18.31 35.02 1.18
N ASP A 236 18.38 33.93 0.42
CA ASP A 236 18.08 33.83 -1.02
C ASP A 236 16.65 34.28 -1.40
N ARG A 237 15.74 34.40 -0.43
CA ARG A 237 14.33 34.74 -0.66
C ARG A 237 14.08 36.13 -1.28
N ILE A 238 15.02 37.07 -1.14
CA ILE A 238 14.81 38.48 -1.53
C ILE A 238 15.17 38.72 -3.00
N THR A 239 16.15 38.00 -3.54
CA THR A 239 16.66 38.14 -4.92
C THR A 239 16.14 37.09 -5.89
N ARG A 240 15.38 36.10 -5.38
CA ARG A 240 14.95 34.94 -6.16
C ARG A 240 13.98 35.33 -7.27
N GLN A 241 14.43 35.20 -8.51
CA GLN A 241 13.57 35.25 -9.70
C GLN A 241 12.63 34.04 -9.74
N TRP A 242 11.70 34.03 -10.70
CA TRP A 242 10.79 32.90 -10.84
C TRP A 242 11.59 31.59 -11.06
N PRO A 243 11.41 30.54 -10.23
CA PRO A 243 12.17 29.29 -10.30
C PRO A 243 12.39 28.68 -11.69
N TRP A 244 11.44 28.82 -12.62
CA TRP A 244 11.60 28.31 -13.98
C TRP A 244 12.58 29.12 -14.82
N ILE A 245 12.57 30.45 -14.69
CA ILE A 245 13.50 31.34 -15.41
C ILE A 245 14.92 31.10 -14.89
N ASP A 246 15.06 31.00 -13.57
CA ASP A 246 16.33 30.73 -12.90
C ASP A 246 16.89 29.36 -13.31
N LEU A 247 16.06 28.32 -13.31
CA LEU A 247 16.43 26.97 -13.76
C LEU A 247 16.99 26.97 -15.19
N TRP A 248 16.26 27.55 -16.16
CA TRP A 248 16.69 27.49 -17.57
C TRP A 248 17.85 28.43 -17.88
N ARG A 249 17.99 29.55 -17.17
CA ARG A 249 19.10 30.50 -17.37
C ARG A 249 20.41 30.00 -16.78
N ASN A 250 20.33 29.32 -15.64
CA ASN A 250 21.50 28.90 -14.86
C ASN A 250 21.80 27.39 -14.97
N CYS A 251 20.98 26.63 -15.70
CA CYS A 251 21.30 25.26 -16.09
C CYS A 251 22.50 25.28 -17.04
N PHE A 252 23.62 24.67 -16.63
CA PHE A 252 24.82 24.61 -17.44
C PHE A 252 25.11 23.21 -17.98
N ASP A 253 24.62 22.15 -17.32
CA ASP A 253 24.80 20.77 -17.76
C ASP A 253 23.55 19.94 -17.49
N PHE A 254 23.35 18.89 -18.29
CA PHE A 254 22.27 17.94 -18.13
C PHE A 254 22.77 16.50 -18.24
N GLY A 255 22.21 15.66 -17.38
CA GLY A 255 22.48 14.24 -17.28
C GLY A 255 21.36 13.42 -17.89
N ILE A 256 21.68 12.55 -18.84
CA ILE A 256 20.74 11.61 -19.48
C ILE A 256 21.43 10.25 -19.62
N CYS A 257 20.70 9.17 -19.32
CA CYS A 257 21.17 7.78 -19.50
C CYS A 257 22.58 7.51 -18.91
N GLY A 258 22.84 8.03 -17.72
CA GLY A 258 24.08 7.80 -16.97
C GLY A 258 25.25 8.64 -17.48
N ARG A 259 25.02 9.65 -18.32
CA ARG A 259 26.04 10.51 -18.93
C ARG A 259 25.74 11.97 -18.67
N PHE A 260 26.78 12.76 -18.41
CA PHE A 260 26.70 14.21 -18.26
C PHE A 260 27.24 14.85 -19.53
N TRP A 261 26.38 15.56 -20.26
CA TRP A 261 26.66 15.90 -21.66
C TRP A 261 27.79 16.92 -21.80
N MET A 262 27.75 18.03 -21.06
CA MET A 262 28.80 19.05 -21.09
C MET A 262 30.11 18.51 -20.52
N LEU A 263 30.03 17.77 -19.40
CA LEU A 263 31.20 17.19 -18.76
C LEU A 263 31.93 16.24 -19.71
N GLU A 264 31.25 15.25 -20.29
CA GLU A 264 31.88 14.27 -21.19
C GLU A 264 32.41 14.93 -22.48
N ASN A 265 31.67 15.88 -23.06
CA ASN A 265 32.11 16.60 -24.26
C ASN A 265 33.33 17.50 -24.03
N SER A 266 33.60 17.90 -22.79
CA SER A 266 34.81 18.65 -22.44
C SER A 266 36.05 17.76 -22.34
N PHE A 267 35.87 16.44 -22.28
CA PHE A 267 36.92 15.45 -22.01
C PHE A 267 37.21 14.49 -23.17
N ASN A 268 36.58 14.70 -24.33
CA ASN A 268 36.78 13.86 -25.51
C ASN A 268 38.25 13.87 -25.98
N ASP A 269 38.90 15.04 -25.93
CA ASP A 269 40.29 15.27 -26.37
C ASP A 269 41.09 15.96 -25.24
N CYS A 270 41.12 15.34 -24.06
CA CYS A 270 41.74 15.95 -22.88
C CYS A 270 43.28 15.99 -22.91
N ASP A 271 43.90 15.26 -23.84
CA ASP A 271 45.34 15.13 -24.09
C ASP A 271 45.85 15.98 -25.27
N ILE A 272 44.99 16.84 -25.84
CA ILE A 272 45.34 17.74 -26.93
C ILE A 272 45.30 19.19 -26.43
N CYS A 273 46.46 19.87 -26.48
CA CYS A 273 46.57 21.30 -26.21
C CYS A 273 46.43 22.09 -27.52
N GLU A 274 45.22 22.57 -27.83
CA GLU A 274 44.93 23.31 -29.07
C GLU A 274 45.74 24.61 -29.21
N GLU A 275 46.19 25.21 -28.10
CA GLU A 275 46.96 26.46 -28.13
C GLU A 275 48.39 26.31 -28.64
N GLU A 276 48.96 25.11 -28.63
CA GLU A 276 50.28 24.87 -29.23
C GLU A 276 50.23 24.93 -30.77
N PHE A 277 49.04 24.86 -31.36
CA PHE A 277 48.82 24.81 -32.81
C PHE A 277 48.34 26.15 -33.41
N LEU A 278 48.16 27.20 -32.59
CA LEU A 278 47.69 28.53 -32.98
C LEU A 278 48.80 29.59 -32.87
#